data_AF-C5DR71-F1
#
_entry.id   AF-C5DR71-F1
#
_cell.length_a   1.000
_cell.length_b   1.000
_cell.length_c   1.000
_cell.angle_alpha   90.00
_cell.angle_beta   90.00
_cell.angle_gamma   90.00
#
_symmetry.space_group_name_H-M   'P 1'
#
loop_
_entity.id
_entity.type
_entity.pdbx_description
1 polymer ?
#
loop_
_entity_poly.entity_id
_entity_poly.type
_entity_poly.pdbx_seq_one_letter_code
_entity_poly.pdbx_strand_id
1 'polypeptide(L)'
;MDDSKSFEEKSDESMDSSESDEEGLVPLQRPVFLKRPGRQQGDDDDRDVKRRQTPMQVVERENQSLKAREDAQQLIGTNYSSEQDMVRRALTLDDDDSRDPELEKQLWFQRQEARSRARRDRLVAQQLEWEAYEHNRQQGSKQLNTTPAPAPTPAPASSSFTRTSNNDNRHFKPERVRDTTFGASKNSTQDTEYSIL
;
A
#
# COMPACT_ATOMS: atom_id res chain seq x y z
N MET A 1 5.58 51.75 -50.12
CA MET A 1 6.95 51.67 -50.64
C MET A 1 7.88 51.95 -49.49
N ASP A 2 8.91 51.11 -49.41
CA ASP A 2 10.17 51.25 -48.69
C ASP A 2 10.21 51.05 -47.17
N ASP A 3 10.52 49.80 -46.84
CA ASP A 3 11.43 49.34 -45.78
C ASP A 3 12.63 50.26 -45.52
N SER A 4 13.05 50.37 -44.26
CA SER A 4 14.48 50.33 -43.90
C SER A 4 14.70 49.91 -42.44
N LYS A 5 15.47 48.83 -42.34
CA LYS A 5 16.07 48.19 -41.16
C LYS A 5 17.08 49.07 -40.41
N SER A 6 17.36 48.63 -39.18
CA SER A 6 18.61 48.67 -38.40
C SER A 6 18.51 49.49 -37.11
N PHE A 7 19.15 49.16 -35.98
CA PHE A 7 20.34 48.34 -35.73
C PHE A 7 20.24 47.70 -34.32
N GLU A 8 20.99 46.62 -34.11
CA GLU A 8 21.13 45.87 -32.86
C GLU A 8 21.62 46.73 -31.69
N GLU A 9 21.13 46.47 -30.47
CA GLU A 9 21.96 46.61 -29.26
C GLU A 9 21.72 45.38 -28.36
N LYS A 10 22.78 44.58 -28.23
CA LYS A 10 22.89 43.40 -27.40
C LYS A 10 23.22 43.86 -25.98
N SER A 11 22.30 43.68 -25.03
CA SER A 11 22.67 43.62 -23.60
C SER A 11 22.82 42.16 -23.22
N ASP A 12 24.08 41.78 -23.11
CA ASP A 12 24.59 40.51 -22.60
C ASP A 12 24.53 40.58 -21.08
N GLU A 13 23.43 40.10 -20.51
CA GLU A 13 23.24 40.02 -19.06
C GLU A 13 23.56 38.60 -18.63
N SER A 14 24.83 38.41 -18.26
CA SER A 14 25.42 37.18 -17.76
C SER A 14 24.63 36.65 -16.55
N MET A 15 23.70 35.73 -16.79
CA MET A 15 23.16 34.86 -15.75
C MET A 15 24.18 33.78 -15.45
N ASP A 16 25.07 34.10 -14.50
CA ASP A 16 25.89 33.14 -13.76
C ASP A 16 24.96 32.05 -13.21
N SER A 17 24.87 30.95 -13.96
CA SER A 17 24.12 29.78 -13.59
C SER A 17 24.93 29.08 -12.52
N SER A 18 24.42 29.06 -11.29
CA SER A 18 25.02 28.30 -10.20
C SER A 18 25.27 26.86 -10.63
N GLU A 19 26.54 26.56 -10.87
CA GLU A 19 27.10 25.23 -11.08
C GLU A 19 26.99 24.48 -9.75
N SER A 20 25.83 23.86 -9.54
CA SER A 20 25.66 22.87 -8.47
C SER A 20 26.33 21.60 -8.95
N ASP A 21 27.55 21.35 -8.47
CA ASP A 21 28.27 20.08 -8.62
C ASP A 21 27.40 18.94 -8.08
N GLU A 22 26.66 18.31 -8.99
CA GLU A 22 25.86 17.13 -8.73
C GLU A 22 26.66 15.88 -9.11
N GLU A 23 27.72 15.62 -8.35
CA GLU A 23 28.60 14.46 -8.50
C GLU A 23 27.80 13.16 -8.25
N GLY A 24 27.19 12.63 -9.32
CA GLY A 24 26.40 11.41 -9.31
C GLY A 24 25.12 11.42 -10.14
N LEU A 25 24.71 12.54 -10.73
CA LEU A 25 23.54 12.54 -11.60
C LEU A 25 23.91 12.10 -13.02
N VAL A 26 23.49 10.87 -13.35
CA VAL A 26 23.48 10.36 -14.72
C VAL A 26 22.64 11.32 -15.57
N PRO A 27 23.19 11.94 -16.63
CA PRO A 27 22.43 12.81 -17.50
C PRO A 27 21.24 12.04 -18.08
N LEU A 28 20.02 12.36 -17.64
CA LEU A 28 18.80 11.71 -18.12
C LEU A 28 18.58 12.09 -19.58
N GLN A 29 18.70 11.10 -20.47
CA GLN A 29 18.51 11.33 -21.90
C GLN A 29 17.06 11.72 -22.19
N ARG A 30 16.86 12.88 -22.83
CA ARG A 30 15.53 13.36 -23.20
C ARG A 30 14.91 12.42 -24.24
N PRO A 31 13.63 12.04 -24.10
CA PRO A 31 12.97 11.19 -25.07
C PRO A 31 12.88 11.90 -26.43
N VAL A 32 13.24 11.18 -27.50
CA VAL A 32 13.11 11.66 -28.88
C VAL A 32 11.70 11.31 -29.37
N PHE A 33 10.90 12.32 -29.70
CA PHE A 33 9.58 12.11 -30.27
C PHE A 33 9.68 11.84 -31.77
N LEU A 34 9.29 10.64 -32.19
CA LEU A 34 9.11 10.30 -33.60
C LEU A 34 7.96 11.14 -34.17
N LYS A 35 8.26 11.94 -35.20
CA LYS A 35 7.26 12.72 -35.93
C LYS A 35 6.29 11.74 -36.62
N ARG A 36 5.01 11.75 -36.20
CA ARG A 36 4.00 10.92 -36.86
C ARG A 36 3.87 11.36 -38.33
N PRO A 37 3.92 10.45 -39.32
CA PRO A 37 3.62 10.81 -40.69
C PRO A 37 2.20 11.35 -40.76
N GLY A 38 2.02 12.46 -41.48
CA GLY A 38 0.72 13.10 -41.63
C GLY A 38 -0.30 12.08 -42.12
N ARG A 39 -1.40 11.92 -41.38
CA ARG A 39 -2.51 11.06 -41.80
C ARG A 39 -3.05 11.62 -43.12
N GLN A 40 -2.93 10.86 -44.19
CA GLN A 40 -3.67 11.14 -45.42
C GLN A 40 -5.17 11.16 -45.06
N GLN A 41 -5.85 12.24 -45.44
CA GLN A 41 -7.31 12.33 -45.48
C GLN A 41 -7.80 11.38 -46.57
N GLY A 42 -7.91 10.10 -46.22
CA GLY A 42 -8.67 9.12 -46.97
C GLY A 42 -9.76 8.59 -46.04
N ASP A 43 -11.00 8.70 -46.50
CA ASP A 43 -12.24 8.21 -45.90
C ASP A 43 -12.66 8.85 -44.57
N ASP A 44 -13.14 10.10 -44.65
CA ASP A 44 -13.83 10.77 -43.54
C ASP A 44 -15.16 10.08 -43.17
N ASP A 45 -15.87 9.48 -44.13
CA ASP A 45 -17.12 8.73 -43.89
C ASP A 45 -16.91 7.52 -42.94
N ASP A 46 -15.83 6.77 -43.15
CA ASP A 46 -15.53 5.55 -42.38
C ASP A 46 -15.04 5.89 -40.95
N ARG A 47 -14.42 7.07 -40.79
CA ARG A 47 -14.04 7.62 -39.48
C ARG A 47 -15.24 8.12 -38.69
N ASP A 48 -16.20 8.77 -39.34
CA ASP A 48 -17.40 9.27 -38.68
C ASP A 48 -18.34 8.14 -38.25
N VAL A 49 -18.44 7.05 -39.04
CA VAL A 49 -19.15 5.83 -38.61
C VAL A 49 -18.46 5.18 -37.42
N LYS A 50 -17.13 5.01 -37.44
CA LYS A 50 -16.38 4.48 -36.28
C LYS A 50 -16.49 5.36 -35.04
N ARG A 51 -16.46 6.69 -35.19
CA ARG A 51 -16.64 7.67 -34.10
C ARG A 51 -18.03 7.65 -33.50
N ARG A 52 -19.06 7.25 -34.25
CA ARG A 52 -20.42 7.05 -33.73
C ARG A 52 -20.64 5.65 -33.16
N GLN A 53 -19.97 4.63 -33.69
CA GLN A 53 -20.01 3.27 -33.15
C GLN A 53 -19.33 3.14 -31.79
N THR A 54 -18.25 3.89 -31.54
CA THR A 54 -17.53 3.83 -30.25
C THR A 54 -18.41 4.22 -29.05
N PRO A 55 -19.08 5.39 -29.02
CA PRO A 55 -19.96 5.75 -27.92
C PRO A 55 -21.17 4.80 -27.82
N MET A 56 -21.68 4.30 -28.95
CA MET A 56 -22.78 3.31 -28.95
C MET A 56 -22.35 1.99 -28.30
N GLN A 57 -21.15 1.49 -28.61
CA GLN A 57 -20.59 0.30 -27.98
C GLN A 57 -20.30 0.50 -26.49
N VAL A 58 -19.90 1.72 -26.08
CA VAL A 58 -19.71 2.07 -24.66
C VAL A 58 -21.05 2.01 -23.93
N VAL A 59 -22.10 2.64 -24.48
CA VAL A 59 -23.46 2.60 -23.93
C VAL A 59 -23.99 1.17 -23.87
N GLU A 60 -23.76 0.37 -24.91
CA GLU A 60 -24.19 -1.03 -24.95
C GLU A 60 -23.49 -1.87 -23.87
N ARG A 61 -22.17 -1.68 -23.66
CA ARG A 61 -21.45 -2.33 -22.57
C ARG A 61 -21.93 -1.90 -21.19
N GLU A 62 -22.21 -0.62 -21.02
CA GLU A 62 -22.74 -0.09 -19.77
C GLU A 62 -24.12 -0.70 -19.46
N ASN A 63 -25.02 -0.73 -20.44
CA ASN A 63 -26.33 -1.38 -20.32
C ASN A 63 -26.21 -2.89 -20.01
N GLN A 64 -25.26 -3.59 -20.65
CA GLN A 64 -24.99 -5.00 -20.34
C GLN A 64 -24.49 -5.18 -18.90
N SER A 65 -23.64 -4.27 -18.41
CA SER A 65 -23.14 -4.31 -17.03
C SER A 65 -24.25 -4.05 -16.01
N LEU A 66 -25.15 -3.11 -16.29
CA LEU A 66 -26.31 -2.81 -15.45
C LEU A 66 -27.25 -4.03 -15.38
N LYS A 67 -27.53 -4.64 -16.53
CA LYS A 67 -28.35 -5.85 -16.59
C LYS A 67 -27.72 -7.02 -15.84
N ALA A 68 -26.40 -7.25 -16.00
CA ALA A 68 -25.70 -8.30 -15.27
C ALA A 68 -25.76 -8.09 -13.75
N ARG A 69 -25.71 -6.84 -13.29
CA ARG A 69 -25.88 -6.47 -11.88
C ARG A 69 -27.30 -6.76 -11.38
N GLU A 70 -28.33 -6.42 -12.15
CA GLU A 70 -29.73 -6.74 -11.83
C GLU A 70 -29.96 -8.26 -11.74
N ASP A 71 -29.45 -9.01 -12.71
CA ASP A 71 -29.56 -10.47 -12.76
C ASP A 71 -28.85 -11.10 -11.55
N ALA A 72 -27.67 -10.60 -11.17
CA ALA A 72 -26.95 -11.04 -9.97
C ALA A 72 -27.75 -10.74 -8.70
N GLN A 73 -28.34 -9.54 -8.58
CA GLN A 73 -29.18 -9.19 -7.42
C GLN A 73 -30.41 -10.12 -7.30
N GLN A 74 -31.06 -10.46 -8.41
CA GLN A 74 -32.19 -11.39 -8.42
C GLN A 74 -31.77 -12.79 -7.99
N LEU A 75 -30.64 -13.29 -8.50
CA LEU A 75 -30.13 -14.62 -8.15
C LEU A 75 -29.79 -14.72 -6.65
N ILE A 76 -29.24 -13.65 -6.08
CA ILE A 76 -28.93 -13.62 -4.65
C ILE A 76 -30.20 -13.47 -3.81
N GLY A 77 -31.25 -12.80 -4.30
CA GLY A 77 -32.55 -12.69 -3.60
C GLY A 77 -33.32 -14.00 -3.44
N THR A 78 -33.05 -15.00 -4.29
CA THR A 78 -33.81 -16.27 -4.33
C THR A 78 -33.27 -17.37 -3.42
N ASN A 79 -32.07 -17.22 -2.88
CA ASN A 79 -31.47 -18.14 -1.92
C ASN A 79 -31.14 -17.38 -0.62
N TYR A 80 -31.34 -18.02 0.52
CA TYR A 80 -31.08 -17.43 1.84
C TYR A 80 -30.02 -18.29 2.53
N SER A 81 -28.76 -17.88 2.40
CA SER A 81 -27.62 -18.43 3.13
C SER A 81 -26.79 -17.29 3.72
N SER A 82 -26.17 -17.51 4.89
CA SER A 82 -25.32 -16.52 5.57
C SER A 82 -24.20 -15.98 4.67
N GLU A 83 -23.64 -16.82 3.80
CA GLU A 83 -22.62 -16.44 2.82
C GLU A 83 -23.17 -15.46 1.76
N GLN A 84 -24.44 -15.61 1.39
CA GLN A 84 -25.09 -14.71 0.44
C GLN A 84 -25.41 -13.35 1.04
N ASP A 85 -25.62 -13.23 2.35
CA ASP A 85 -25.80 -11.92 2.98
C ASP A 85 -24.50 -11.09 2.94
N MET A 86 -23.32 -11.72 3.01
CA MET A 86 -22.05 -11.03 2.78
C MET A 86 -21.93 -10.59 1.31
N VAL A 87 -22.30 -11.45 0.36
CA VAL A 87 -22.28 -11.12 -1.08
C VAL A 87 -23.26 -10.00 -1.40
N ARG A 88 -24.47 -9.99 -0.81
CA ARG A 88 -25.44 -8.89 -0.92
C ARG A 88 -24.83 -7.59 -0.43
N ARG A 89 -24.26 -7.60 0.79
CA ARG A 89 -23.61 -6.42 1.37
C ARG A 89 -22.51 -5.89 0.46
N ALA A 90 -21.63 -6.75 -0.04
CA ALA A 90 -20.55 -6.38 -0.95
C ALA A 90 -21.06 -5.76 -2.26
N LEU A 91 -22.12 -6.32 -2.88
CA LEU A 91 -22.73 -5.76 -4.08
C LEU A 91 -23.46 -4.43 -3.85
N THR A 92 -23.87 -4.15 -2.62
CA THR A 92 -24.49 -2.88 -2.23
C THR A 92 -23.49 -1.84 -1.72
N LEU A 93 -22.21 -2.20 -1.56
CA LEU A 93 -21.19 -1.21 -1.23
C LEU A 93 -21.08 -0.22 -2.39
N ASP A 94 -21.23 1.05 -2.04
CA ASP A 94 -21.13 2.18 -2.94
C ASP A 94 -19.84 2.92 -2.57
N ASP A 95 -18.76 2.67 -3.32
CA ASP A 95 -17.45 3.31 -3.14
C ASP A 95 -17.39 4.68 -3.84
N ASP A 96 -18.54 5.30 -4.13
CA ASP A 96 -18.61 6.60 -4.78
C ASP A 96 -18.31 7.74 -3.79
N ASP A 97 -17.03 8.05 -3.67
CA ASP A 97 -16.51 9.17 -2.89
C ASP A 97 -16.98 10.55 -3.40
N SER A 98 -17.60 10.62 -4.59
CA SER A 98 -18.08 11.89 -5.15
C SER A 98 -19.39 12.39 -4.53
N ARG A 99 -20.07 11.53 -3.77
CA ARG A 99 -21.39 11.81 -3.20
C ARG A 99 -21.36 12.83 -2.06
N ASP A 100 -20.30 12.84 -1.25
CA ASP A 100 -20.08 13.84 -0.20
C ASP A 100 -18.57 14.16 -0.03
N PRO A 101 -18.02 15.06 -0.85
CA PRO A 101 -16.59 15.32 -0.90
C PRO A 101 -16.05 15.99 0.37
N GLU A 102 -16.86 16.76 1.09
CA GLU A 102 -16.43 17.43 2.32
C GLU A 102 -16.33 16.44 3.48
N LEU A 103 -17.27 15.50 3.59
CA LEU A 103 -17.19 14.41 4.57
C LEU A 103 -15.95 13.55 4.32
N GLU A 104 -15.71 13.15 3.07
CA GLU A 104 -14.57 12.29 2.73
C GLU A 104 -13.24 12.99 3.03
N LYS A 105 -13.15 14.29 2.74
CA LYS A 105 -12.00 15.11 3.11
C LYS A 105 -11.78 15.13 4.62
N GLN A 106 -12.83 15.27 5.44
CA GLN A 106 -12.71 15.23 6.89
C GLN A 106 -12.23 13.85 7.37
N LEU A 107 -12.80 12.76 6.87
CA LEU A 107 -12.38 11.39 7.19
C LEU A 107 -10.93 11.14 6.77
N TRP A 108 -10.51 11.67 5.63
CA TRP A 108 -9.12 11.63 5.18
C TRP A 108 -8.17 12.33 6.15
N PHE A 109 -8.51 13.52 6.63
CA PHE A 109 -7.72 14.21 7.64
C PHE A 109 -7.64 13.44 8.96
N GLN A 110 -8.76 12.86 9.43
CA GLN A 110 -8.76 12.02 10.63
C GLN A 110 -7.83 10.81 10.47
N ARG A 111 -7.84 10.16 9.30
CA ARG A 111 -6.92 9.05 9.00
C ARG A 111 -5.46 9.50 8.99
N GLN A 112 -5.16 10.68 8.45
CA GLN A 112 -3.81 11.25 8.51
C GLN A 112 -3.37 11.54 9.95
N GLU A 113 -4.25 12.13 10.75
CA GLU A 113 -3.95 12.42 12.14
C GLU A 113 -3.69 11.14 12.94
N ALA A 114 -4.52 10.11 12.75
CA ALA A 114 -4.33 8.79 13.37
C ALA A 114 -2.98 8.18 13.00
N ARG A 115 -2.56 8.26 11.72
CA ARG A 115 -1.23 7.82 11.28
C ARG A 115 -0.10 8.61 11.95
N SER A 116 -0.25 9.92 12.06
CA SER A 116 0.72 10.79 12.72
C SER A 116 0.85 10.47 14.22
N ARG A 117 -0.28 10.26 14.90
CA ARG A 117 -0.32 9.84 16.31
C ARG A 117 0.35 8.48 16.50
N ALA A 118 -0.03 7.47 15.72
CA ALA A 118 0.60 6.14 15.79
C ALA A 118 2.12 6.17 15.55
N ARG A 119 2.60 7.02 14.63
CA ARG A 119 4.04 7.22 14.41
C ARG A 119 4.72 7.83 15.64
N ARG A 120 4.11 8.85 16.25
CA ARG A 120 4.61 9.46 17.48
C ARG A 120 4.68 8.44 18.61
N ASP A 121 3.61 7.66 18.80
CA ASP A 121 3.54 6.66 19.86
C ASP A 121 4.64 5.60 19.70
N ARG A 122 4.94 5.19 18.47
CA ARG A 122 6.07 4.31 18.17
C ARG A 122 7.42 4.91 18.57
N LEU A 123 7.64 6.19 18.32
CA LEU A 123 8.89 6.88 18.72
C LEU A 123 8.99 7.02 20.24
N VAL A 124 7.88 7.33 20.91
CA VAL A 124 7.83 7.40 22.38
C VAL A 124 8.09 6.03 23.00
N ALA A 125 7.48 4.98 22.46
CA ALA A 125 7.74 3.61 22.92
C ALA A 125 9.21 3.22 22.74
N GLN A 126 9.81 3.57 21.59
CA GLN A 126 11.24 3.37 21.37
C GLN A 126 12.08 4.15 22.39
N GLN A 127 11.75 5.40 22.67
CA GLN A 127 12.47 6.19 23.67
C GLN A 127 12.40 5.55 25.06
N LEU A 128 11.21 5.12 25.50
CA LEU A 128 11.02 4.44 26.78
C LEU A 128 11.81 3.12 26.88
N GLU A 129 11.92 2.38 25.78
CA GLU A 129 12.75 1.16 25.72
C GLU A 129 14.23 1.49 25.96
N TRP A 130 14.74 2.57 25.37
CA TRP A 130 16.13 3.01 25.55
C TRP A 130 16.39 3.53 26.96
N GLU A 131 15.45 4.27 27.54
CA GLU A 131 15.53 4.73 28.93
C GLU A 131 15.53 3.54 29.91
N ALA A 132 14.68 2.54 29.67
CA ALA A 132 14.66 1.31 30.46
C ALA A 132 15.96 0.52 30.33
N TYR A 133 16.52 0.44 29.12
CA TYR A 133 17.81 -0.20 28.86
C TYR A 133 18.93 0.48 29.65
N GLU A 134 19.03 1.81 29.58
CA GLU A 134 20.05 2.58 30.30
C GLU A 134 19.87 2.50 31.82
N HIS A 135 18.64 2.56 32.32
CA HIS A 135 18.35 2.35 33.73
C HIS A 135 18.83 0.97 34.21
N ASN A 136 18.51 -0.10 33.48
CA ASN A 136 18.92 -1.46 33.82
C ASN A 136 20.43 -1.66 33.71
N ARG A 137 21.08 -1.04 32.72
CA ARG A 137 22.54 -1.03 32.58
C ARG A 137 23.22 -0.40 33.79
N GLN A 138 22.71 0.74 34.26
CA GLN A 138 23.24 1.41 35.45
C GLN A 138 23.01 0.59 36.73
N GLN A 139 21.85 -0.05 36.87
CA GLN A 139 21.58 -0.91 38.04
C GLN A 139 22.44 -2.18 38.04
N GLY A 140 22.67 -2.82 36.88
CA GLY A 140 23.54 -3.98 36.77
C GLY A 140 24.99 -3.70 37.19
N SER A 141 25.49 -2.49 36.94
CA SER A 141 26.82 -2.07 37.39
C SER A 141 26.92 -1.80 38.90
N LYS A 142 25.81 -1.44 39.57
CA LYS A 142 25.77 -1.20 41.02
C LYS A 142 25.78 -2.49 41.84
N GLN A 143 25.37 -3.62 41.26
CA GLN A 143 25.33 -4.94 41.91
C GLN A 143 26.69 -5.67 41.89
N LEU A 144 27.67 -5.22 41.11
CA LEU A 144 29.00 -5.88 40.99
C LEU A 144 30.08 -5.31 41.93
N ASN A 145 29.77 -4.27 42.72
CA ASN A 145 30.69 -3.70 43.72
C ASN A 145 30.39 -4.12 45.16
N THR A 146 29.60 -5.19 45.37
CA THR A 146 29.44 -5.81 46.69
C THR A 146 30.13 -7.17 46.72
N THR A 147 31.44 -7.18 47.02
CA THR A 147 32.19 -8.38 47.44
C THR A 147 32.04 -8.56 48.98
N PRO A 148 32.34 -9.74 49.58
CA PRO A 148 31.32 -10.58 50.21
C PRO A 148 31.57 -10.86 51.71
N ALA A 149 30.54 -11.27 52.47
CA ALA A 149 30.68 -11.84 53.81
C ALA A 149 30.28 -13.34 53.79
N PRO A 150 30.99 -14.24 54.50
CA PRO A 150 30.83 -15.69 54.38
C PRO A 150 29.61 -16.24 55.14
N ALA A 151 29.07 -17.35 54.61
CA ALA A 151 27.81 -18.04 54.93
C ALA A 151 27.78 -18.79 56.30
N PRO A 152 26.64 -19.43 56.67
CA PRO A 152 26.44 -20.82 56.23
C PRO A 152 25.00 -21.22 55.77
N THR A 153 24.99 -22.20 54.87
CA THR A 153 23.96 -23.02 54.17
C THR A 153 23.07 -23.93 55.06
N PRO A 154 22.12 -24.77 54.54
CA PRO A 154 21.26 -24.71 53.33
C PRO A 154 19.76 -25.11 53.58
N ALA A 155 18.84 -24.76 52.66
CA ALA A 155 17.58 -25.47 52.46
C ALA A 155 17.26 -25.50 50.94
N PRO A 156 16.96 -26.67 50.34
CA PRO A 156 16.75 -26.77 48.90
C PRO A 156 15.29 -26.50 48.55
N ALA A 157 14.99 -25.32 48.02
CA ALA A 157 13.77 -25.08 47.26
C ALA A 157 14.14 -24.97 45.78
N SER A 158 13.93 -26.08 45.08
CA SER A 158 14.01 -26.17 43.63
C SER A 158 13.01 -25.24 42.96
N SER A 159 13.48 -24.25 42.21
CA SER A 159 12.73 -23.70 41.07
C SER A 159 13.68 -22.97 40.13
N SER A 160 14.58 -23.72 39.50
CA SER A 160 15.19 -23.28 38.26
C SER A 160 14.09 -23.23 37.19
N PHE A 161 13.45 -22.06 37.02
CA PHE A 161 12.74 -21.75 35.78
C PHE A 161 13.80 -21.65 34.68
N THR A 162 14.05 -22.77 34.01
CA THR A 162 14.71 -22.78 32.71
C THR A 162 13.83 -22.01 31.73
N ARG A 163 14.18 -20.75 31.47
CA ARG A 163 13.70 -20.08 30.26
C ARG A 163 14.27 -20.85 29.07
N THR A 164 13.44 -21.68 28.45
CA THR A 164 13.69 -22.18 27.11
C THR A 164 13.52 -21.00 26.15
N SER A 165 14.60 -20.24 25.93
CA SER A 165 14.71 -19.38 24.76
C SER A 165 14.81 -20.29 23.54
N ASN A 166 13.65 -20.72 23.03
CA ASN A 166 13.56 -21.48 21.79
C ASN A 166 13.92 -20.54 20.63
N ASN A 167 15.21 -20.48 20.31
CA ASN A 167 15.78 -19.57 19.32
C ASN A 167 15.96 -20.28 17.95
N ASP A 168 15.11 -21.27 17.67
CA ASP A 168 15.17 -22.08 16.45
C ASP A 168 14.33 -21.52 15.28
N ASN A 169 13.63 -20.41 15.46
CA ASN A 169 12.83 -19.78 14.39
C ASN A 169 13.50 -18.58 13.71
N ARG A 170 14.84 -18.53 13.64
CA ARG A 170 15.55 -17.53 12.83
C ARG A 170 15.41 -17.75 11.32
N HIS A 171 14.77 -18.84 10.90
CA HIS A 171 14.52 -19.20 9.51
C HIS A 171 13.03 -19.43 9.20
N PHE A 172 12.13 -18.77 9.92
CA PHE A 172 10.73 -18.72 9.49
C PHE A 172 10.64 -17.97 8.16
N LYS A 173 10.59 -18.74 7.06
CA LYS A 173 10.20 -18.24 5.74
C LYS A 173 8.70 -18.47 5.64
N PRO A 174 7.86 -17.42 5.61
CA PRO A 174 6.45 -17.62 5.34
C PRO A 174 6.31 -18.34 4.02
N GLU A 175 5.60 -19.47 4.02
CA GLU A 175 5.28 -20.19 2.80
C GLU A 175 4.49 -19.25 1.89
N ARG A 176 4.93 -19.14 0.65
CA ARG A 176 4.25 -18.32 -0.35
C ARG A 176 2.89 -18.96 -0.62
N VAL A 177 1.82 -18.21 -0.35
CA VAL A 177 0.43 -18.63 -0.61
C VAL A 177 0.37 -19.21 -2.02
N ARG A 178 0.02 -20.49 -2.12
CA ARG A 178 -0.21 -21.13 -3.41
C ARG A 178 -1.56 -20.64 -3.91
N ASP A 179 -1.60 -20.18 -5.16
CA ASP A 179 -2.84 -19.84 -5.83
C ASP A 179 -3.73 -21.08 -5.80
N THR A 180 -4.80 -21.03 -5.00
CA THR A 180 -5.82 -22.07 -4.99
C THR A 180 -6.59 -21.95 -6.30
N THR A 181 -6.17 -22.71 -7.31
CA THR A 181 -6.99 -22.91 -8.49
C THR A 181 -8.28 -23.59 -8.04
N PHE A 182 -9.40 -22.90 -8.14
CA PHE A 182 -10.73 -23.49 -7.98
C PHE A 182 -10.97 -24.44 -9.16
N GLY A 183 -10.47 -25.67 -9.01
CA GLY A 183 -10.56 -26.74 -9.99
C GLY A 183 -10.63 -28.06 -9.24
N ALA A 184 -11.64 -28.86 -9.58
CA ALA A 184 -12.06 -30.06 -8.86
C ALA A 184 -10.91 -31.07 -8.66
N SER A 185 -10.23 -30.98 -7.52
CA SER A 185 -9.40 -32.06 -7.00
C SER A 185 -10.17 -32.73 -5.87
N LYS A 186 -10.77 -33.87 -6.21
CA LYS A 186 -11.20 -34.85 -5.21
C LYS A 186 -9.91 -35.45 -4.67
N ASN A 187 -9.76 -35.42 -3.35
CA ASN A 187 -8.72 -36.07 -2.52
C ASN A 187 -7.69 -35.09 -1.93
N SER A 188 -8.09 -34.42 -0.85
CA SER A 188 -7.16 -34.05 0.22
C SER A 188 -7.92 -34.06 1.55
N THR A 189 -7.88 -35.21 2.23
CA THR A 189 -8.16 -35.30 3.66
C THR A 189 -6.99 -34.66 4.39
N GLN A 190 -7.20 -33.48 4.95
CA GLN A 190 -6.39 -32.98 6.05
C GLN A 190 -7.34 -32.74 7.23
N ASP A 191 -7.18 -33.59 8.23
CA ASP A 191 -7.84 -33.50 9.53
C ASP A 191 -7.58 -32.12 10.13
N THR A 192 -8.61 -31.30 10.17
CA THR A 192 -8.57 -30.02 10.88
C THR A 192 -9.07 -30.28 12.28
N GLU A 193 -8.18 -30.70 13.17
CA GLU A 193 -8.44 -30.86 14.59
C GLU A 193 -8.58 -29.50 15.28
N TYR A 194 -9.73 -28.85 15.12
CA TYR A 194 -10.16 -27.77 16.02
C TYR A 194 -11.66 -27.90 16.28
N SER A 195 -12.03 -28.76 17.23
CA SER A 195 -13.31 -28.67 17.93
C SER A 195 -13.19 -27.56 18.97
N ILE A 196 -13.95 -26.49 18.77
CA ILE A 196 -14.14 -25.44 19.78
C ILE A 196 -15.33 -25.88 20.65
N LEU A 197 -15.05 -26.09 21.95
CA LEU A 197 -16.04 -26.15 23.03
C LEU A 197 -16.33 -24.74 23.53
#